data_AF-A0A940BDT8-F1
#
_entry.id   AF-A0A940BDT8-F1
#
_cell.length_a   1.000
_cell.length_b   1.000
_cell.length_c   1.000
_cell.angle_alpha   90.00
_cell.angle_beta   90.00
_cell.angle_gamma   90.00
#
_symmetry.space_group_name_H-M   'P 1'
#
loop_
_entity.id
_entity.type
_entity.pdbx_description
1 polymer ?
#
loop_
_entity_poly.entity_id
_entity_poly.type
_entity_poly.pdbx_seq_one_letter_code
_entity_poly.pdbx_strand_id
1 'polypeptide(L)'
;MRGNRFTESLNPNEKNISILLILMLALWYDLFLPQNTYMGRLFQPESSPLYMESPLYTLLLGWLQPWGIINDIAALLLFIATGGLLIRFNGTFAYIKVRTILPAVFFCTLGSIFFCHTLTPGIFLSVLLIGGLYSSFFYVETFNPIHAFNAGLFISIATLLSPTYILLIIPYFIFFHSTSALNLRSFLASLFGFIIPALYATLYYVVIGETATLTEFFSKSFSTLSIQYKFNDLETAYLLFLGCTTAWAIGHFILDNTHDNIKSRKQNTHINSLFLWILALMIIGFPDSQNLLYPLTLLWSMILGRFFSINSSRIAYIVFFLFLAISLLTFILA
;
A
#
# COMPACT_ATOMS: atom_id res chain seq x y z
N MET A 1 13.50 0.23 28.15
CA MET A 1 13.40 -1.12 27.55
C MET A 1 14.62 -1.33 26.67
N ARG A 2 15.48 -2.31 26.97
CA ARG A 2 16.64 -2.66 26.13
C ARG A 2 16.13 -3.24 24.81
N GLY A 3 16.72 -2.83 23.69
CA GLY A 3 16.45 -3.41 22.39
C GLY A 3 16.66 -4.92 22.44
N ASN A 4 15.78 -5.66 21.76
CA ASN A 4 15.93 -7.10 21.67
C ASN A 4 17.08 -7.40 20.68
N ARG A 5 17.99 -8.32 20.98
CA ARG A 5 19.19 -8.57 20.12
C ARG A 5 18.83 -8.81 18.64
N PHE A 6 17.66 -9.39 18.39
CA PHE A 6 17.12 -9.57 17.05
C PHE A 6 16.78 -8.25 16.33
N THR A 7 16.10 -7.33 17.00
CA THR A 7 15.74 -6.05 16.40
C THR A 7 16.95 -5.13 16.22
N GLU A 8 17.94 -5.24 17.11
CA GLU A 8 19.23 -4.57 16.96
C GLU A 8 19.98 -5.02 15.69
N SER A 9 19.87 -6.30 15.32
CA SER A 9 20.45 -6.84 14.09
C SER A 9 19.74 -6.36 12.81
N LEU A 10 18.51 -5.87 12.92
CA LEU A 10 17.66 -5.42 11.81
C LEU A 10 17.48 -3.89 11.78
N ASN A 11 18.39 -3.17 12.43
CA ASN A 11 18.46 -1.71 12.35
C ASN A 11 18.74 -1.25 10.90
N PRO A 12 18.21 -0.10 10.47
CA PRO A 12 18.54 0.49 9.18
C PRO A 12 19.98 1.04 9.20
N ASN A 13 20.94 0.17 8.93
CA ASN A 13 22.34 0.50 8.66
C ASN A 13 22.66 0.21 7.18
N GLU A 14 23.80 0.69 6.69
CA GLU A 14 24.20 0.51 5.29
C GLU A 14 24.19 -0.95 4.84
N LYS A 15 24.67 -1.86 5.72
CA LYS A 15 24.67 -3.31 5.45
C LYS A 15 23.27 -3.87 5.25
N ASN A 16 22.34 -3.58 6.15
CA ASN A 16 20.98 -4.12 6.11
C ASN A 16 20.16 -3.51 4.98
N ILE A 17 20.39 -2.23 4.66
CA ILE A 17 19.78 -1.58 3.49
C ILE A 17 20.32 -2.24 2.21
N SER A 18 21.63 -2.51 2.13
CA SER A 18 22.22 -3.20 0.97
C SER A 18 21.67 -4.62 0.81
N ILE A 19 21.53 -5.37 1.92
CA ILE A 19 20.92 -6.71 1.91
C ILE A 19 19.46 -6.65 1.43
N LEU A 20 18.69 -5.67 1.89
CA LEU A 20 17.31 -5.48 1.46
C LEU A 20 17.21 -5.15 -0.03
N LEU A 21 18.10 -4.30 -0.55
CA LEU A 21 18.15 -3.99 -1.98
C LEU A 21 18.49 -5.23 -2.81
N ILE A 22 19.47 -6.02 -2.37
CA ILE A 22 19.81 -7.30 -3.02
C ILE A 22 18.61 -8.25 -2.98
N LEU A 23 17.90 -8.32 -1.85
CA LEU A 23 16.69 -9.14 -1.71
C LEU A 23 15.58 -8.67 -2.66
N MET A 24 15.33 -7.37 -2.78
CA MET A 24 14.36 -6.79 -3.71
C MET A 24 14.69 -7.15 -5.16
N LEU A 25 15.97 -7.03 -5.55
CA LEU A 25 16.43 -7.40 -6.89
C LEU A 25 16.32 -8.92 -7.13
N ALA A 26 16.66 -9.73 -6.13
CA ALA A 26 16.58 -11.19 -6.23
C ALA A 26 15.13 -11.70 -6.32
N LEU A 27 14.20 -11.06 -5.61
CA LEU A 27 12.78 -11.42 -5.69
C LEU A 27 12.13 -10.92 -6.98
N TRP A 28 12.76 -9.97 -7.67
CA TRP A 28 12.39 -9.51 -9.02
C TRP A 28 13.26 -10.18 -10.11
N TYR A 29 13.80 -11.38 -9.86
CA TYR A 29 14.69 -12.05 -10.82
C TYR A 29 14.06 -12.30 -12.20
N ASP A 30 12.73 -12.45 -12.25
CA ASP A 30 11.96 -12.66 -13.48
C ASP A 30 12.13 -11.50 -14.48
N LEU A 31 12.43 -10.29 -14.01
CA LEU A 31 12.77 -9.14 -14.86
C LEU A 31 13.97 -9.43 -15.79
N PHE A 32 14.88 -10.29 -15.34
CA PHE A 32 16.13 -10.62 -16.05
C PHE A 32 16.02 -11.92 -16.84
N LEU A 33 14.88 -12.61 -16.78
CA LEU A 33 14.60 -13.82 -17.56
C LEU A 33 13.76 -13.48 -18.79
N PRO A 34 14.01 -14.12 -19.94
CA PRO A 34 13.26 -13.84 -21.17
C PRO A 34 11.77 -14.27 -21.06
N GLN A 35 10.90 -13.26 -20.91
CA GLN A 35 9.45 -13.09 -21.18
C GLN A 35 8.45 -14.28 -21.14
N ASN A 36 8.79 -15.51 -20.78
CA ASN A 36 7.84 -16.64 -20.79
C ASN A 36 7.38 -17.10 -19.40
N THR A 37 7.73 -16.39 -18.34
CA THR A 37 7.28 -16.69 -16.96
C THR A 37 6.55 -15.52 -16.34
N TYR A 38 5.60 -14.93 -17.06
CA TYR A 38 4.67 -13.96 -16.50
C TYR A 38 3.66 -14.68 -15.62
N MET A 39 3.80 -14.64 -14.30
CA MET A 39 2.64 -14.64 -13.42
C MET A 39 3.01 -14.00 -12.07
N GLY A 40 2.43 -12.83 -11.77
CA GLY A 40 1.96 -12.62 -10.39
C GLY A 40 0.83 -13.63 -10.20
N ARG A 41 1.04 -14.61 -9.31
CA ARG A 41 0.33 -15.91 -9.37
C ARG A 41 -1.01 -15.94 -8.63
N LEU A 42 -1.18 -15.11 -7.59
CA LEU A 42 -2.29 -15.24 -6.65
C LEU A 42 -3.60 -14.52 -7.00
N PHE A 43 -3.54 -13.36 -7.66
CA PHE A 43 -4.73 -12.53 -7.93
C PHE A 43 -4.84 -12.21 -9.42
N GLN A 44 -5.08 -13.24 -10.23
CA GLN A 44 -5.50 -13.08 -11.63
C GLN A 44 -7.02 -13.23 -11.73
N PRO A 45 -7.75 -12.21 -12.24
CA PRO A 45 -9.19 -12.33 -12.45
C PRO A 45 -9.49 -13.34 -13.57
N GLU A 46 -10.51 -14.20 -13.35
CA GLU A 46 -10.89 -15.32 -14.25
C GLU A 46 -11.33 -14.85 -15.65
N SER A 47 -11.84 -13.64 -15.75
CA SER A 47 -11.96 -12.87 -16.97
C SER A 47 -11.31 -11.55 -16.67
N SER A 48 -10.29 -11.16 -17.42
CA SER A 48 -9.82 -9.78 -17.37
C SER A 48 -10.95 -8.94 -17.97
N PRO A 49 -11.78 -8.19 -17.21
CA PRO A 49 -12.39 -7.05 -17.85
C PRO A 49 -11.19 -6.25 -18.38
N LEU A 50 -11.22 -5.91 -19.67
CA LEU A 50 -10.20 -5.07 -20.29
C LEU A 50 -9.67 -4.11 -19.24
N TYR A 51 -8.37 -4.17 -18.91
CA TYR A 51 -7.73 -3.21 -18.02
C TYR A 51 -8.29 -1.85 -18.42
N MET A 52 -9.17 -1.29 -17.58
CA MET A 52 -9.79 -0.03 -17.92
C MET A 52 -8.64 0.94 -17.82
N GLU A 53 -8.15 1.32 -19.00
CA GLU A 53 -6.96 2.10 -19.16
C GLU A 53 -7.21 3.45 -18.50
N SER A 54 -6.79 3.58 -17.24
CA SER A 54 -7.11 4.78 -16.48
C SER A 54 -6.51 5.98 -17.21
N PRO A 55 -7.28 7.05 -17.43
CA PRO A 55 -6.83 8.29 -18.07
C PRO A 55 -5.43 8.76 -17.69
N LEU A 56 -5.12 8.70 -16.40
CA LEU A 56 -3.83 9.16 -15.90
C LEU A 56 -2.74 8.13 -16.16
N TYR A 57 -3.05 6.84 -16.10
CA TYR A 57 -2.10 5.77 -16.40
C TYR A 57 -1.76 5.69 -17.89
N THR A 58 -2.72 5.90 -18.80
CA THR A 58 -2.45 5.96 -20.25
C THR A 58 -1.55 7.14 -20.60
N LEU A 59 -1.80 8.30 -19.99
CA LEU A 59 -0.92 9.46 -20.12
C LEU A 59 0.48 9.14 -19.60
N LEU A 60 0.62 8.50 -18.43
CA LEU A 60 1.93 8.10 -17.90
C LEU A 60 2.64 7.08 -18.80
N LEU A 61 1.90 6.09 -19.30
CA LEU A 61 2.44 5.06 -20.21
C LEU A 61 2.85 5.64 -21.56
N GLY A 62 2.10 6.60 -22.10
CA GLY A 62 2.42 7.25 -23.38
C GLY A 62 3.81 7.91 -23.37
N TRP A 63 4.32 8.30 -22.20
CA TRP A 63 5.67 8.85 -22.03
C TRP A 63 6.75 7.77 -21.91
N LEU A 64 6.38 6.55 -21.50
CA LEU A 64 7.29 5.43 -21.21
C LEU A 64 7.31 4.37 -22.34
N GLN A 65 6.41 4.49 -23.32
CA GLN A 65 5.98 3.35 -24.14
C GLN A 65 6.93 2.76 -25.20
N PRO A 66 8.05 3.36 -25.66
CA PRO A 66 8.71 2.75 -26.81
C PRO A 66 9.38 1.38 -26.51
N TRP A 67 9.50 0.95 -25.25
CA TRP A 67 10.20 -0.29 -24.87
C TRP A 67 9.56 -0.97 -23.64
N GLY A 68 9.07 -2.20 -23.78
CA GLY A 68 8.43 -2.95 -22.67
C GLY A 68 9.30 -3.10 -21.42
N ILE A 69 10.62 -3.25 -21.59
CA ILE A 69 11.60 -3.34 -20.50
C ILE A 69 11.61 -2.07 -19.64
N ILE A 70 11.35 -0.89 -20.22
CA ILE A 70 11.34 0.38 -19.47
C ILE A 70 10.19 0.39 -18.45
N ASN A 71 9.04 -0.20 -18.79
CA ASN A 71 7.91 -0.29 -17.87
C ASN A 71 8.25 -1.17 -16.66
N ASP A 72 8.88 -2.32 -16.88
CA ASP A 72 9.21 -3.25 -15.81
C ASP A 72 10.34 -2.69 -14.92
N ILE A 73 11.32 -2.00 -15.51
CA ILE A 73 12.33 -1.24 -14.74
C ILE A 73 11.68 -0.12 -13.93
N ALA A 74 10.74 0.63 -14.51
CA ALA A 74 10.02 1.68 -13.79
C ALA A 74 9.21 1.10 -12.61
N ALA A 75 8.58 -0.06 -12.80
CA ALA A 75 7.87 -0.77 -11.75
C ALA A 75 8.81 -1.20 -10.61
N LEU A 76 9.97 -1.78 -10.94
CA LEU A 76 11.00 -2.14 -9.96
C LEU A 76 11.50 -0.91 -9.18
N LEU A 77 11.77 0.20 -9.87
CA LEU A 77 12.20 1.45 -9.22
C LEU A 77 11.14 1.99 -8.26
N LEU A 78 9.86 1.97 -8.65
CA LEU A 78 8.75 2.36 -7.78
C LEU A 78 8.59 1.41 -6.58
N PHE A 79 8.81 0.11 -6.77
CA PHE A 79 8.80 -0.89 -5.71
C PHE A 79 9.89 -0.61 -4.66
N ILE A 80 11.14 -0.42 -5.13
CA ILE A 80 12.28 -0.06 -4.28
C ILE A 80 12.03 1.28 -3.59
N ALA A 81 11.54 2.28 -4.32
CA ALA A 81 11.23 3.60 -3.76
C ALA A 81 10.17 3.49 -2.65
N THR A 82 9.13 2.68 -2.83
CA THR A 82 8.09 2.44 -1.81
C THR A 82 8.67 1.78 -0.56
N GLY A 83 9.54 0.77 -0.71
CA GLY A 83 10.27 0.17 0.40
C GLY A 83 11.17 1.16 1.15
N GLY A 84 11.87 2.03 0.42
CA GLY A 84 12.68 3.12 0.99
C GLY A 84 11.82 4.14 1.75
N LEU A 85 10.66 4.51 1.19
CA LEU A 85 9.69 5.38 1.85
C LEU A 85 9.14 4.76 3.14
N LEU A 86 8.93 3.44 3.20
CA LEU A 86 8.54 2.74 4.44
C LEU A 86 9.60 2.85 5.54
N ILE A 87 10.88 2.67 5.19
CA ILE A 87 11.98 2.85 6.15
C ILE A 87 12.01 4.29 6.66
N ARG A 88 11.91 5.26 5.75
CA ARG A 88 11.88 6.68 6.10
C ARG A 88 10.66 7.05 6.94
N PHE A 89 9.49 6.53 6.60
CA PHE A 89 8.25 6.72 7.34
C PHE A 89 8.40 6.29 8.80
N ASN A 90 8.95 5.10 9.02
CA ASN A 90 9.22 4.62 10.37
C ASN A 90 10.23 5.52 11.12
N GLY A 91 11.31 5.93 10.43
CA GLY A 91 12.33 6.81 11.00
C GLY A 91 11.82 8.21 11.37
N THR A 92 10.93 8.78 10.57
CA THR A 92 10.39 10.14 10.78
C THR A 92 9.37 10.19 11.92
N PHE A 93 8.38 9.29 11.91
CA PHE A 93 7.27 9.36 12.86
C PHE A 93 7.48 8.54 14.13
N ALA A 94 8.57 7.77 14.21
CA ALA A 94 8.81 6.78 15.25
C ALA A 94 7.57 5.90 15.49
N TYR A 95 6.89 5.55 14.39
CA TYR A 95 5.66 4.75 14.40
C TYR A 95 5.92 3.41 15.10
N ILE A 96 7.05 2.79 14.77
CA ILE A 96 7.67 1.72 15.54
C ILE A 96 8.72 2.35 16.45
N LYS A 97 8.59 2.13 17.76
CA LYS A 97 9.54 2.67 18.76
C LYS A 97 10.99 2.24 18.52
N VAL A 98 11.19 1.11 17.85
CA VAL A 98 12.50 0.57 17.50
C VAL A 98 12.78 0.84 16.03
N ARG A 99 13.99 1.33 15.72
CA ARG A 99 14.44 1.48 14.34
C ARG A 99 14.56 0.09 13.71
N THR A 100 13.86 -0.15 12.62
CA THR A 100 13.87 -1.46 11.96
C THR A 100 13.53 -1.34 10.48
N ILE A 101 14.10 -2.24 9.67
CA ILE A 101 13.74 -2.43 8.27
C ILE A 101 12.56 -3.40 8.06
N LEU A 102 12.00 -3.96 9.14
CA LEU A 102 11.01 -5.05 9.05
C LEU A 102 9.80 -4.74 8.17
N PRO A 103 9.16 -3.54 8.24
CA PRO A 103 8.07 -3.21 7.33
C PRO A 103 8.49 -3.31 5.85
N ALA A 104 9.70 -2.87 5.51
CA ALA A 104 10.18 -2.96 4.14
C ALA A 104 10.52 -4.40 3.73
N VAL A 105 10.98 -5.24 4.65
CA VAL A 105 11.16 -6.69 4.41
C VAL A 105 9.82 -7.36 4.13
N PHE A 106 8.80 -7.12 4.97
CA PHE A 106 7.45 -7.65 4.75
C PHE A 106 6.85 -7.15 3.43
N PHE A 107 7.02 -5.87 3.12
CA PHE A 107 6.55 -5.31 1.84
C PHE A 107 7.24 -6.00 0.66
N CYS A 108 8.55 -6.22 0.76
CA CYS A 108 9.33 -6.88 -0.27
C CYS A 108 8.83 -8.31 -0.52
N THR A 109 8.65 -9.11 0.54
CA THR A 109 8.25 -10.52 0.45
C THR A 109 6.79 -10.69 0.02
N LEU A 110 5.88 -9.86 0.53
CA LEU A 110 4.47 -9.91 0.15
C LEU A 110 4.28 -9.37 -1.27
N GLY A 111 4.98 -8.29 -1.60
CA GLY A 111 4.93 -7.65 -2.90
C GLY A 111 5.42 -8.58 -4.02
N SER A 112 6.49 -9.35 -3.81
CA SER A 112 6.96 -10.31 -4.82
C SER A 112 6.01 -11.49 -5.05
N ILE A 113 5.12 -11.77 -4.09
CA ILE A 113 4.13 -12.85 -4.18
C ILE A 113 2.83 -12.36 -4.81
N PHE A 114 2.40 -11.14 -4.45
CA PHE A 114 1.11 -10.57 -4.85
C PHE A 114 1.17 -9.68 -6.09
N PHE A 115 2.31 -9.07 -6.41
CA PHE A 115 2.39 -8.09 -7.49
C PHE A 115 2.72 -8.78 -8.80
N CYS A 116 2.18 -8.23 -9.89
CA CYS A 116 2.74 -8.50 -11.20
C CYS A 116 4.05 -7.70 -11.29
N HIS A 117 5.14 -8.33 -11.74
CA HIS A 117 6.43 -7.66 -11.99
C HIS A 117 6.40 -6.73 -13.22
N THR A 118 5.31 -5.98 -13.36
CA THR A 118 5.00 -5.08 -14.46
C THR A 118 4.48 -3.76 -13.91
N LEU A 119 4.57 -2.70 -14.70
CA LEU A 119 3.96 -1.44 -14.31
C LEU A 119 2.43 -1.60 -14.29
N THR A 120 1.80 -1.24 -13.19
CA THR A 120 0.35 -1.27 -13.00
C THR A 120 -0.11 -0.04 -12.22
N PRO A 121 -1.38 0.40 -12.32
CA PRO A 121 -1.88 1.51 -11.51
C PRO A 121 -1.70 1.28 -10.00
N GLY A 122 -1.81 0.02 -9.55
CA GLY A 122 -1.67 -0.36 -8.14
C GLY A 122 -0.35 0.09 -7.48
N ILE A 123 0.78 0.00 -8.19
CA ILE A 123 2.06 0.42 -7.58
C ILE A 123 2.10 1.93 -7.32
N PHE A 124 1.54 2.74 -8.22
CA PHE A 124 1.37 4.18 -8.02
C PHE A 124 0.42 4.46 -6.86
N LEU A 125 -0.68 3.71 -6.72
CA LEU A 125 -1.60 3.84 -5.59
C LEU A 125 -0.91 3.59 -4.24
N SER A 126 0.05 2.66 -4.17
CA SER A 126 0.82 2.42 -2.94
C SER A 126 1.76 3.58 -2.59
N VAL A 127 2.41 4.19 -3.59
CA VAL A 127 3.25 5.39 -3.42
C VAL A 127 2.41 6.59 -2.98
N LEU A 128 1.25 6.80 -3.61
CA LEU A 128 0.33 7.87 -3.25
C LEU A 128 -0.25 7.66 -1.84
N LEU A 129 -0.56 6.41 -1.47
CA LEU A 129 -1.03 6.10 -0.11
C LEU A 129 0.03 6.42 0.95
N ILE A 130 1.29 6.01 0.76
CA ILE A 130 2.33 6.35 1.75
C ILE A 130 2.62 7.86 1.79
N GLY A 131 2.53 8.56 0.66
CA GLY A 131 2.59 10.03 0.61
C GLY A 131 1.43 10.71 1.34
N GLY A 132 0.23 10.17 1.20
CA GLY A 132 -0.98 10.57 1.94
C GLY A 132 -0.83 10.35 3.45
N LEU A 133 -0.34 9.18 3.87
CA LEU A 133 -0.03 8.87 5.27
C LEU A 133 1.03 9.81 5.84
N TYR A 134 2.11 10.05 5.10
CA TYR A 134 3.18 10.97 5.49
C TYR A 134 2.62 12.37 5.74
N SER A 135 1.80 12.86 4.81
CA SER A 135 1.16 14.18 4.92
C SER A 135 0.17 14.24 6.09
N SER A 136 -0.67 13.22 6.26
CA SER A 136 -1.62 13.15 7.39
C SER A 136 -0.90 13.14 8.74
N PHE A 137 0.21 12.41 8.86
CA PHE A 137 0.94 12.35 10.12
C PHE A 137 1.71 13.65 10.40
N PHE A 138 2.33 14.27 9.38
CA PHE A 138 2.92 15.60 9.52
C PHE A 138 1.90 16.66 9.90
N TYR A 139 0.69 16.58 9.36
CA TYR A 139 -0.38 17.50 9.72
C TYR A 139 -0.72 17.39 11.21
N VAL A 140 -0.83 16.19 11.76
CA VAL A 140 -1.10 15.98 13.19
C VAL A 140 0.04 16.48 14.08
N GLU A 141 1.28 16.50 13.59
CA GLU A 141 2.43 17.01 14.34
C GLU A 141 2.57 18.53 14.30
N THR A 142 2.32 19.13 13.14
CA THR A 142 2.63 20.54 12.89
C THR A 142 1.40 21.44 12.87
N PHE A 143 0.21 20.86 12.71
CA PHE A 143 -1.04 21.56 12.41
C PHE A 143 -0.96 22.51 11.21
N ASN A 144 0.02 22.31 10.32
CA ASN A 144 0.19 23.13 9.11
C ASN A 144 -0.76 22.64 8.01
N PRO A 145 -1.75 23.45 7.58
CA PRO A 145 -2.78 23.05 6.62
C PRO A 145 -2.23 22.57 5.27
N ILE A 146 -1.00 22.92 4.90
CA ILE A 146 -0.38 22.44 3.66
C ILE A 146 -0.29 20.91 3.63
N HIS A 147 -0.11 20.27 4.79
CA HIS A 147 -0.06 18.82 4.88
C HIS A 147 -1.45 18.18 4.80
N ALA A 148 -2.49 18.87 5.31
CA ALA A 148 -3.88 18.45 5.08
C ALA A 148 -4.25 18.55 3.59
N PHE A 149 -3.83 19.64 2.92
CA PHE A 149 -3.95 19.80 1.47
C PHE A 149 -3.26 18.67 0.71
N ASN A 150 -2.00 18.37 1.04
CA ASN A 150 -1.25 17.30 0.38
C ASN A 150 -1.92 15.93 0.57
N ALA A 151 -2.47 15.64 1.75
CA ALA A 151 -3.20 14.40 1.97
C ALA A 151 -4.43 14.28 1.05
N GLY A 152 -5.24 15.34 0.93
CA GLY A 152 -6.36 15.38 -0.02
C GLY A 152 -5.92 15.28 -1.48
N LEU A 153 -4.81 15.93 -1.83
CA LEU A 153 -4.21 15.88 -3.16
C LEU A 153 -3.77 14.48 -3.55
N PHE A 154 -3.07 13.76 -2.66
CA PHE A 154 -2.65 12.39 -2.93
C PHE A 154 -3.84 11.43 -3.14
N ILE A 155 -4.92 11.58 -2.35
CA ILE A 155 -6.15 10.79 -2.53
C ILE A 155 -6.82 11.09 -3.87
N SER A 156 -6.86 12.36 -4.29
CA SER A 156 -7.48 12.76 -5.54
C SER A 156 -6.69 12.28 -6.77
N ILE A 157 -5.37 12.41 -6.77
CA ILE A 157 -4.53 11.83 -7.83
C ILE A 157 -4.72 10.30 -7.90
N ALA A 158 -4.81 9.63 -6.74
CA ALA A 158 -5.05 8.20 -6.70
C ALA A 158 -6.44 7.82 -7.24
N THR A 159 -7.45 8.68 -7.06
CA THR A 159 -8.79 8.49 -7.61
C THR A 159 -8.80 8.54 -9.14
N LEU A 160 -7.89 9.31 -9.77
CA LEU A 160 -7.72 9.32 -11.23
C LEU A 160 -7.05 8.05 -11.78
N LEU A 161 -6.40 7.25 -10.93
CA LEU A 161 -5.85 5.94 -11.26
C LEU A 161 -6.83 4.80 -10.97
N SER A 162 -7.59 4.91 -9.88
CA SER A 162 -8.59 3.93 -9.45
C SER A 162 -9.72 4.67 -8.73
N PRO A 163 -10.89 4.88 -9.34
CA PRO A 163 -11.96 5.72 -8.78
C PRO A 163 -12.44 5.29 -7.40
N THR A 164 -12.37 3.99 -7.09
CA THR A 164 -12.68 3.44 -5.76
C THR A 164 -11.86 4.06 -4.62
N TYR A 165 -10.68 4.64 -4.91
CA TYR A 165 -9.85 5.34 -3.93
C TYR A 165 -10.53 6.56 -3.31
N ILE A 166 -11.54 7.15 -3.97
CA ILE A 166 -12.32 8.25 -3.39
C ILE A 166 -12.91 7.89 -2.03
N LEU A 167 -13.23 6.61 -1.83
CA LEU A 167 -13.83 6.11 -0.58
C LEU A 167 -12.83 6.12 0.59
N LEU A 168 -11.53 6.30 0.35
CA LEU A 168 -10.53 6.50 1.40
C LEU A 168 -10.63 7.88 2.06
N ILE A 169 -11.38 8.82 1.49
CA ILE A 169 -11.62 10.11 2.13
C ILE A 169 -12.29 9.95 3.51
N ILE A 170 -13.12 8.91 3.68
CA ILE A 170 -13.84 8.60 4.92
C ILE A 170 -12.87 8.27 6.06
N PRO A 171 -12.01 7.22 5.97
CA PRO A 171 -11.06 6.91 7.04
C PRO A 171 -10.05 8.03 7.32
N TYR A 172 -9.70 8.87 6.34
CA TYR A 172 -8.82 10.04 6.56
C TYR A 172 -9.51 11.13 7.40
N PHE A 173 -10.78 11.45 7.13
CA PHE A 173 -11.51 12.41 7.96
C PHE A 173 -11.80 11.88 9.36
N ILE A 174 -12.12 10.59 9.50
CA ILE A 174 -12.25 9.93 10.82
C ILE A 174 -10.94 10.09 11.60
N PHE A 175 -9.79 9.93 10.95
CA PHE A 175 -8.49 10.11 11.59
C PHE A 175 -8.27 11.54 12.07
N PHE A 176 -8.44 12.55 11.21
CA PHE A 176 -8.28 13.95 11.61
C PHE A 176 -9.22 14.36 12.73
N HIS A 177 -10.45 13.83 12.72
CA HIS A 177 -11.39 14.01 13.82
C HIS A 177 -10.87 13.36 15.11
N SER A 178 -10.43 12.10 15.04
CA SER A 178 -9.92 11.34 16.20
C SER A 178 -8.67 11.95 16.84
N THR A 179 -7.85 12.66 16.07
CA THR A 179 -6.66 13.35 16.56
C THR A 179 -6.96 14.77 17.04
N SER A 180 -8.22 15.21 17.02
CA SER A 180 -8.63 16.59 17.30
C SER A 180 -7.90 17.60 16.41
N ALA A 181 -7.44 17.16 15.24
CA ALA A 181 -6.74 18.00 14.27
C ALA A 181 -7.71 18.58 13.22
N LEU A 182 -8.95 18.11 13.20
CA LEU A 182 -9.97 18.62 12.28
C LEU A 182 -10.46 20.00 12.73
N ASN A 183 -10.00 21.04 12.04
CA ASN A 183 -10.56 22.39 12.09
C ASN A 183 -11.02 22.82 10.69
N LEU A 184 -11.82 23.89 10.59
CA LEU A 184 -12.36 24.37 9.31
C LEU A 184 -11.24 24.62 8.27
N ARG A 185 -10.11 25.18 8.69
CA ARG A 185 -8.98 25.46 7.80
C ARG A 185 -8.38 24.20 7.19
N SER A 186 -8.19 23.16 7.99
CA SER A 186 -7.66 21.86 7.56
C SER A 186 -8.66 21.06 6.73
N PHE A 187 -9.95 21.16 7.06
CA PHE A 187 -11.02 20.58 6.28
C PHE A 187 -11.05 21.21 4.88
N LEU A 188 -11.06 22.54 4.80
CA LEU A 188 -11.02 23.27 3.53
C LEU A 188 -9.71 22.99 2.77
N ALA A 189 -8.56 22.96 3.44
CA ALA A 189 -7.29 22.64 2.80
C ALA A 189 -7.30 21.23 2.19
N SER A 190 -7.74 20.21 2.93
CA SER A 190 -7.89 18.85 2.42
C SER A 190 -8.90 18.78 1.26
N LEU A 191 -10.02 19.48 1.38
CA LEU A 191 -11.04 19.55 0.33
C LEU A 191 -10.51 20.21 -0.95
N PHE A 192 -9.78 21.31 -0.86
CA PHE A 192 -9.13 21.94 -2.03
C PHE A 192 -8.07 21.04 -2.63
N GLY A 193 -7.24 20.39 -1.79
CA GLY A 193 -6.29 19.38 -2.26
C GLY A 193 -6.99 18.27 -3.04
N PHE A 194 -8.15 17.83 -2.55
CA PHE A 194 -8.95 16.82 -3.21
C PHE A 194 -9.62 17.30 -4.52
N ILE A 195 -10.18 18.51 -4.54
CA ILE A 195 -10.92 19.02 -5.71
C ILE A 195 -9.99 19.37 -6.87
N ILE A 196 -8.81 19.93 -6.60
CA ILE A 196 -7.95 20.50 -7.65
C ILE A 196 -7.56 19.46 -8.74
N PRO A 197 -7.04 18.26 -8.41
CA PRO A 197 -6.69 17.29 -9.45
C PRO A 197 -7.92 16.79 -10.23
N ALA A 198 -9.05 16.58 -9.55
CA ALA A 198 -10.30 16.18 -10.19
C ALA A 198 -10.83 17.27 -11.16
N LEU A 199 -10.75 18.53 -10.75
CA LEU A 199 -11.13 19.68 -11.59
C LEU A 199 -10.21 19.79 -12.80
N TYR A 200 -8.90 19.65 -12.61
CA TYR A 200 -7.92 19.68 -13.70
C TYR A 200 -8.18 18.57 -14.72
N ALA A 201 -8.40 17.33 -14.26
CA ALA A 201 -8.74 16.22 -15.12
C ALA A 201 -10.06 16.48 -15.90
N THR A 202 -11.08 16.98 -15.21
CA THR A 202 -12.36 17.34 -15.86
C THR A 202 -12.17 18.39 -16.94
N LEU A 203 -11.43 19.47 -16.65
CA LEU A 203 -11.15 20.53 -17.63
C LEU A 203 -10.35 20.01 -18.83
N TYR A 204 -9.36 19.16 -18.59
CA TYR A 204 -8.58 18.52 -19.66
C TYR A 204 -9.49 17.76 -20.62
N TYR A 205 -10.36 16.88 -20.10
CA TYR A 205 -11.30 16.09 -20.90
C TYR A 205 -12.37 16.92 -21.62
N VAL A 206 -12.78 18.05 -21.04
CA VAL A 206 -13.64 19.03 -21.72
C VAL A 206 -12.94 19.66 -22.91
N VAL A 207 -11.66 20.05 -22.76
CA VAL A 207 -10.88 20.70 -23.83
C VAL A 207 -10.63 19.77 -25.01
N ILE A 208 -10.32 18.49 -24.77
CA ILE A 208 -10.11 17.51 -25.85
C ILE A 208 -11.42 16.95 -26.43
N GLY A 209 -12.57 17.29 -25.85
CA GLY A 209 -13.89 16.83 -26.32
C GLY A 209 -14.25 15.39 -25.94
N GLU A 210 -13.53 14.76 -25.01
CA GLU A 210 -13.71 13.36 -24.62
C GLU A 210 -14.31 13.19 -23.21
N THR A 211 -15.25 14.04 -22.83
CA THR A 211 -15.87 14.01 -21.48
C THR A 211 -16.55 12.66 -21.16
N ALA A 212 -17.06 11.98 -22.18
CA ALA A 212 -17.65 10.65 -22.06
C ALA A 212 -16.67 9.63 -21.45
N THR A 213 -15.40 9.64 -21.88
CA THR A 213 -14.34 8.72 -21.41
C THR A 213 -14.15 8.82 -19.89
N LEU A 214 -14.11 10.05 -19.35
CA LEU A 214 -13.95 10.27 -17.92
C LEU A 214 -15.19 9.79 -17.14
N THR A 215 -16.40 10.10 -17.63
CA THR A 215 -17.65 9.65 -16.96
C THR A 215 -17.82 8.13 -17.01
N GLU A 216 -17.42 7.50 -18.12
CA GLU A 216 -17.44 6.05 -18.28
C GLU A 216 -16.44 5.38 -17.33
N PHE A 217 -15.24 5.93 -17.19
CA PHE A 217 -14.24 5.48 -16.23
C PHE A 217 -14.80 5.44 -14.80
N PHE A 218 -15.33 6.55 -14.31
CA PHE A 218 -15.93 6.58 -12.96
C PHE A 218 -17.14 5.67 -12.82
N SER A 219 -18.07 5.67 -13.78
CA SER A 219 -19.31 4.88 -13.67
C SER A 219 -19.04 3.38 -13.67
N LYS A 220 -18.12 2.88 -14.51
CA LYS A 220 -17.78 1.46 -14.54
C LYS A 220 -17.04 1.02 -13.29
N SER A 221 -16.16 1.84 -12.72
CA SER A 221 -15.43 1.51 -11.48
C SER A 221 -16.35 1.29 -10.26
N PHE A 222 -17.57 1.85 -10.26
CA PHE A 222 -18.58 1.62 -9.22
C PHE A 222 -19.69 0.65 -9.64
N SER A 223 -19.59 0.02 -10.82
CA SER A 223 -20.53 -1.01 -11.23
C SER A 223 -20.33 -2.30 -10.41
N THR A 224 -21.42 -2.95 -10.02
CA THR A 224 -21.38 -4.18 -9.23
C THR A 224 -21.17 -5.39 -10.13
N LEU A 225 -19.98 -5.51 -10.71
CA LEU A 225 -19.49 -6.75 -11.32
C LEU A 225 -18.59 -7.41 -10.28
N SER A 226 -19.09 -8.46 -9.63
CA SER A 226 -18.31 -9.20 -8.63
C SER A 226 -17.16 -9.93 -9.31
N ILE A 227 -15.95 -9.40 -9.19
CA ILE A 227 -14.74 -10.13 -9.56
C ILE A 227 -14.59 -11.32 -8.61
N GLN A 228 -14.54 -12.52 -9.17
CA GLN A 228 -14.19 -13.72 -8.43
C GLN A 228 -12.69 -13.98 -8.58
N TYR A 229 -12.00 -14.08 -7.45
CA TYR A 229 -10.61 -14.51 -7.41
C TYR A 229 -10.57 -16.02 -7.20
N LYS A 230 -9.83 -16.72 -8.06
CA LYS A 230 -9.54 -18.15 -7.87
C LYS A 230 -8.19 -18.30 -7.21
N PHE A 231 -8.16 -19.11 -6.15
CA PHE A 231 -6.95 -19.45 -5.42
C PHE A 231 -6.80 -20.96 -5.38
N ASN A 232 -5.57 -21.44 -5.53
CA ASN A 232 -5.23 -22.83 -5.24
C ASN A 232 -5.26 -23.11 -3.72
N ASP A 233 -5.19 -24.39 -3.33
CA ASP A 233 -5.21 -24.77 -1.91
C ASP A 233 -4.04 -24.16 -1.12
N LEU A 234 -2.84 -24.14 -1.71
CA LEU A 234 -1.65 -23.55 -1.11
C LEU A 234 -1.82 -22.04 -0.90
N GLU A 235 -2.37 -21.37 -1.90
CA GLU A 235 -2.62 -19.94 -1.93
C GLU A 235 -3.67 -19.53 -0.90
N THR A 236 -4.74 -20.32 -0.81
CA THR A 236 -5.79 -20.17 0.21
C THR A 236 -5.22 -20.36 1.61
N ALA A 237 -4.38 -21.39 1.82
CA ALA A 237 -3.71 -21.63 3.09
C ALA A 237 -2.77 -20.47 3.48
N TYR A 238 -2.03 -19.92 2.51
CA TYR A 238 -1.17 -18.76 2.72
C TYR A 238 -1.96 -17.51 3.11
N LEU A 239 -3.05 -17.21 2.40
CA LEU A 239 -3.94 -16.09 2.71
C LEU A 239 -4.61 -16.24 4.08
N LEU A 240 -5.03 -17.46 4.45
CA LEU A 240 -5.56 -17.75 5.79
C LEU A 240 -4.50 -17.53 6.87
N PHE A 241 -3.27 -17.99 6.65
CA PHE A 241 -2.15 -17.76 7.57
C PHE A 241 -1.87 -16.26 7.74
N LEU A 242 -1.82 -15.50 6.64
CA LEU A 242 -1.67 -14.04 6.66
C LEU A 242 -2.83 -13.34 7.38
N GLY A 243 -4.06 -13.76 7.12
CA GLY A 243 -5.26 -13.26 7.81
C GLY A 243 -5.19 -13.48 9.31
N CYS A 244 -4.88 -14.70 9.75
CA CYS A 244 -4.76 -15.05 11.17
C CYS A 244 -3.63 -14.29 11.87
N THR A 245 -2.45 -14.20 11.26
CA THR A 245 -1.30 -13.46 11.84
C THR A 245 -1.59 -11.97 11.94
N THR A 246 -2.33 -11.41 10.98
CA THR A 246 -2.71 -9.99 10.98
C THR A 246 -3.81 -9.69 11.98
N ALA A 247 -4.81 -10.57 12.09
CA ALA A 247 -5.82 -10.49 13.13
C ALA A 247 -5.18 -10.57 14.53
N TRP A 248 -4.19 -11.45 14.71
CA TRP A 248 -3.42 -11.53 15.94
C TRP A 248 -2.63 -10.24 16.22
N ALA A 249 -1.97 -9.68 15.19
CA ALA A 249 -1.23 -8.42 15.31
C ALA A 249 -2.15 -7.24 15.71
N ILE A 250 -3.29 -7.09 15.03
CA ILE A 250 -4.28 -6.05 15.35
C ILE A 250 -4.83 -6.26 16.77
N GLY A 251 -5.21 -7.49 17.11
CA GLY A 251 -5.73 -7.85 18.44
C GLY A 251 -4.72 -7.55 19.55
N HIS A 252 -3.44 -7.87 19.35
CA HIS A 252 -2.38 -7.54 20.29
C HIS A 252 -2.32 -6.04 20.59
N PHE A 253 -2.37 -5.17 19.58
CA PHE A 253 -2.32 -3.72 19.81
C PHE A 253 -3.61 -3.14 20.42
N ILE A 254 -4.76 -3.74 20.15
CA ILE A 254 -6.02 -3.32 20.78
C ILE A 254 -6.01 -3.67 22.28
N LEU A 255 -5.50 -4.85 22.64
CA LEU A 255 -5.45 -5.32 24.02
C LEU A 255 -4.32 -4.67 24.83
N ASP A 256 -3.14 -4.48 24.24
CA ASP A 256 -1.94 -3.93 24.89
C ASP A 256 -1.84 -2.39 24.78
N ASN A 257 -2.99 -1.72 24.65
CA ASN A 257 -3.11 -0.31 24.28
C ASN A 257 -2.60 0.71 25.32
N THR A 258 -2.00 0.22 26.41
CA THR A 258 -1.62 1.00 27.59
C THR A 258 -0.14 1.42 27.58
N HIS A 259 0.72 0.74 26.82
CA HIS A 259 2.16 0.97 26.83
C HIS A 259 2.65 1.95 25.76
N ASP A 260 1.80 2.29 24.79
CA ASP A 260 2.10 3.21 23.70
C ASP A 260 1.59 4.62 23.95
N ASN A 261 2.39 5.61 23.53
CA ASN A 261 2.00 7.01 23.57
C ASN A 261 0.70 7.21 22.76
N ILE A 262 -0.19 8.08 23.25
CA ILE A 262 -1.50 8.36 22.64
C ILE A 262 -1.38 8.64 21.14
N LYS A 263 -0.33 9.36 20.72
CA LYS A 263 -0.04 9.66 19.31
C LYS A 263 0.22 8.39 18.47
N SER A 264 1.15 7.54 18.90
CA SER A 264 1.48 6.29 18.18
C SER A 264 0.28 5.34 18.13
N ARG A 265 -0.55 5.34 19.19
CA ARG A 265 -1.82 4.60 19.22
C ARG A 265 -2.80 5.11 18.16
N LYS A 266 -3.07 6.42 18.10
CA LYS A 266 -3.98 7.00 17.09
C LYS A 266 -3.49 6.74 15.65
N GLN A 267 -2.18 6.84 15.43
CA GLN A 267 -1.55 6.49 14.15
C GLN A 267 -1.73 5.01 13.80
N ASN A 268 -1.58 4.10 14.78
CA ASN A 268 -1.83 2.67 14.58
C ASN A 268 -3.29 2.38 14.24
N THR A 269 -4.21 2.99 14.98
CA THR A 269 -5.65 2.86 14.72
C THR A 269 -5.99 3.33 13.32
N HIS A 270 -5.36 4.39 12.82
CA HIS A 270 -5.56 4.85 11.44
C HIS A 270 -5.06 3.87 10.39
N ILE A 271 -3.85 3.31 10.56
CA ILE A 271 -3.29 2.31 9.65
C ILE A 271 -4.18 1.06 9.65
N ASN A 272 -4.60 0.58 10.82
CA ASN A 272 -5.52 -0.56 10.94
C ASN A 272 -6.89 -0.25 10.32
N SER A 273 -7.43 0.97 10.52
CA SER A 273 -8.70 1.35 9.92
C SER A 273 -8.61 1.39 8.40
N LEU A 274 -7.52 1.94 7.84
CA LEU A 274 -7.28 1.95 6.40
C LEU A 274 -7.14 0.53 5.85
N PHE A 275 -6.42 -0.34 6.57
CA PHE A 275 -6.26 -1.74 6.17
C PHE A 275 -7.61 -2.45 6.08
N LEU A 276 -8.43 -2.35 7.12
CA LEU A 276 -9.77 -2.94 7.14
C LEU A 276 -10.69 -2.31 6.08
N TRP A 277 -10.57 -1.01 5.84
CA TRP A 277 -11.36 -0.32 4.81
C TRP A 277 -11.01 -0.80 3.40
N ILE A 278 -9.71 -0.86 3.07
CA ILE A 278 -9.25 -1.37 1.77
C ILE A 278 -9.64 -2.84 1.61
N LEU A 279 -9.48 -3.65 2.66
CA LEU A 279 -9.90 -5.05 2.64
C LEU A 279 -11.40 -5.19 2.38
N ALA A 280 -12.24 -4.36 3.02
CA ALA A 280 -13.67 -4.34 2.76
C ALA A 280 -14.00 -3.93 1.32
N LEU A 281 -13.32 -2.93 0.76
CA LEU A 281 -13.47 -2.53 -0.65
C LEU A 281 -13.07 -3.65 -1.61
N MET A 282 -12.04 -4.44 -1.27
CA MET A 282 -11.67 -5.63 -2.05
C MET A 282 -12.71 -6.74 -1.97
N ILE A 283 -13.29 -6.98 -0.79
CA ILE A 283 -14.35 -8.00 -0.58
C ILE A 283 -15.64 -7.62 -1.30
N ILE A 284 -15.99 -6.33 -1.34
CA ILE A 284 -17.14 -5.83 -2.12
C ILE A 284 -16.95 -6.13 -3.62
N GLY A 285 -15.71 -6.25 -4.09
CA GLY A 285 -15.39 -6.77 -5.42
C GLY A 285 -15.65 -5.77 -6.54
N PHE A 286 -15.32 -4.49 -6.34
CA PHE A 286 -15.36 -3.49 -7.42
C PHE A 286 -14.46 -3.90 -8.60
N PRO A 287 -14.77 -3.48 -9.85
CA PRO A 287 -13.98 -3.85 -11.04
C PRO A 287 -12.49 -3.51 -10.94
N ASP A 288 -12.13 -2.39 -10.29
CA ASP A 288 -10.73 -1.99 -10.11
C ASP A 288 -10.11 -2.49 -8.78
N SER A 289 -10.79 -3.40 -8.07
CA SER A 289 -10.37 -3.86 -6.74
C SER A 289 -9.01 -4.56 -6.73
N GLN A 290 -8.56 -5.12 -7.86
CA GLN A 290 -7.23 -5.73 -7.98
C GLN A 290 -6.11 -4.70 -7.73
N ASN A 291 -6.29 -3.45 -8.17
CA ASN A 291 -5.31 -2.38 -7.95
C ASN A 291 -5.15 -2.04 -6.46
N LEU A 292 -6.16 -2.34 -5.64
CA LEU A 292 -6.13 -2.13 -4.19
C LEU A 292 -5.25 -3.15 -3.45
N LEU A 293 -4.81 -4.23 -4.11
CA LEU A 293 -3.92 -5.23 -3.50
C LEU A 293 -2.55 -4.62 -3.11
N TYR A 294 -2.05 -3.70 -3.92
CA TYR A 294 -0.78 -3.01 -3.69
C TYR A 294 -0.78 -2.14 -2.42
N PRO A 295 -1.74 -1.20 -2.25
CA PRO A 295 -1.85 -0.46 -1.00
C PRO A 295 -2.26 -1.34 0.19
N LEU A 296 -3.03 -2.42 -0.02
CA LEU A 296 -3.31 -3.38 1.05
C LEU A 296 -2.00 -4.03 1.55
N THR A 297 -1.14 -4.46 0.64
CA THR A 297 0.17 -5.06 0.94
C THR A 297 1.08 -4.08 1.68
N LEU A 298 1.08 -2.81 1.29
CA LEU A 298 1.78 -1.74 2.00
C LEU A 298 1.31 -1.66 3.46
N LEU A 299 0.00 -1.59 3.72
CA LEU A 299 -0.52 -1.53 5.08
C LEU A 299 -0.27 -2.82 5.86
N TRP A 300 -0.40 -3.98 5.21
CA TRP A 300 -0.07 -5.29 5.78
C TRP A 300 1.36 -5.31 6.32
N SER A 301 2.29 -4.82 5.52
CA SER A 301 3.71 -4.77 5.87
C SER A 301 3.98 -3.87 7.09
N MET A 302 3.26 -2.76 7.22
CA MET A 302 3.39 -1.84 8.35
C MET A 302 2.86 -2.47 9.64
N ILE A 303 1.71 -3.14 9.58
CA ILE A 303 1.07 -3.81 10.72
C ILE A 303 1.95 -4.96 11.23
N LEU A 304 2.35 -5.87 10.33
CA LEU A 304 3.19 -7.02 10.68
C LEU A 304 4.59 -6.57 11.10
N GLY A 305 5.19 -5.62 10.38
CA GLY A 305 6.49 -5.04 10.72
C GLY A 305 6.50 -4.43 12.13
N ARG A 306 5.45 -3.69 12.51
CA ARG A 306 5.30 -3.18 13.88
C ARG A 306 5.15 -4.31 14.88
N PHE A 307 4.26 -5.27 14.64
CA PHE A 307 4.00 -6.38 15.56
C PHE A 307 5.27 -7.18 15.89
N PHE A 308 5.98 -7.69 14.87
CA PHE A 308 7.17 -8.52 15.09
C PHE A 308 8.39 -7.75 15.59
N SER A 309 8.42 -6.42 15.39
CA SER A 309 9.48 -5.59 15.96
C SER A 309 9.32 -5.32 17.46
N ILE A 310 8.08 -5.33 17.97
CA ILE A 310 7.79 -5.03 19.38
C ILE A 310 7.62 -6.32 20.18
N ASN A 311 6.95 -7.33 19.61
CA ASN A 311 6.65 -8.57 20.31
C ASN A 311 7.89 -9.48 20.35
N SER A 312 8.48 -9.61 21.54
CA SER A 312 9.66 -10.42 21.81
C SER A 312 9.36 -11.87 22.21
N SER A 313 8.10 -12.31 22.13
CA SER A 313 7.72 -13.67 22.55
C SER A 313 8.33 -14.74 21.64
N ARG A 314 8.64 -15.91 22.21
CA ARG A 314 9.15 -17.06 21.45
C ARG A 314 8.18 -17.49 20.33
N ILE A 315 6.88 -17.36 20.57
CA ILE A 315 5.84 -17.68 19.59
C ILE A 315 5.92 -16.71 18.41
N ALA A 316 6.06 -15.41 18.65
CA ALA A 316 6.22 -14.43 17.57
C ALA A 316 7.44 -14.74 16.69
N TYR A 317 8.57 -15.17 17.27
CA TYR A 317 9.72 -15.61 16.48
C TYR A 317 9.43 -16.83 15.61
N ILE A 318 8.78 -17.86 16.15
CA ILE A 318 8.42 -19.06 15.40
C ILE A 318 7.50 -18.68 14.23
N VAL A 319 6.48 -17.86 14.49
CA VAL A 319 5.53 -17.40 13.47
C VAL A 319 6.22 -16.54 12.40
N PHE A 320 7.20 -15.71 12.78
CA PHE A 320 8.00 -14.94 11.82
C PHE A 320 8.81 -15.83 10.89
N PHE A 321 9.50 -16.85 11.40
CA PHE A 321 10.25 -17.78 10.56
C PHE A 321 9.33 -18.66 9.70
N LEU A 322 8.17 -19.07 10.23
CA LEU A 322 7.14 -19.74 9.43
C LEU A 322 6.63 -18.85 8.31
N PHE A 323 6.40 -17.55 8.58
CA PHE A 323 6.02 -16.60 7.54
C PHE A 323 7.06 -16.55 6.41
N LEU A 324 8.35 -16.44 6.73
CA LEU A 324 9.40 -16.44 5.71
C LEU A 324 9.46 -17.75 4.92
N ALA A 325 9.36 -18.90 5.61
CA ALA A 325 9.42 -20.21 4.99
C ALA A 325 8.23 -20.47 4.06
N ILE A 326 7.00 -20.17 4.51
CA ILE A 326 5.79 -20.33 3.70
C ILE A 326 5.81 -19.33 2.54
N SER A 327 6.21 -18.08 2.77
CA SER A 327 6.32 -17.08 1.70
C SER A 327 7.30 -17.52 0.61
N LEU A 328 8.45 -18.06 0.98
CA LEU A 328 9.43 -18.58 0.02
C LEU A 328 8.90 -19.82 -0.73
N LEU A 329 8.21 -20.72 -0.02
CA LEU A 329 7.57 -21.89 -0.63
C LEU A 329 6.47 -21.49 -1.61
N THR A 330 5.61 -20.53 -1.23
CA THR A 330 4.59 -19.97 -2.13
C THR A 330 5.23 -19.25 -3.31
N PHE A 331 6.31 -18.49 -3.12
CA PHE A 331 7.00 -17.81 -4.21
C PHE A 331 7.61 -18.77 -5.24
N ILE A 332 8.08 -19.95 -4.81
CA ILE A 332 8.67 -20.97 -5.69
C ILE A 332 7.58 -21.81 -6.38
N LEU A 333 6.49 -22.12 -5.68
CA LEU A 333 5.48 -23.09 -6.12
C LEU A 333 4.22 -22.49 -6.73
N ALA A 334 3.80 -21.31 -6.26
CA ALA A 334 2.86 -20.50 -7.02
C ALA A 334 3.55 -20.25 -8.33
#